data_AF-A0A651G3G3-F1
#
_entry.id   AF-A0A651G3G3-F1
#
_cell.length_a   1.000
_cell.length_b   1.000
_cell.length_c   1.000
_cell.angle_alpha   90.00
_cell.angle_beta   90.00
_cell.angle_gamma   90.00
#
_symmetry.space_group_name_H-M   'P 1'
#
loop_
_entity.id
_entity.type
_entity.pdbx_description
1 polymer ?
#
loop_
_entity_poly.entity_id
_entity_poly.type
_entity_poly.pdbx_seq_one_letter_code
_entity_poly.pdbx_strand_id
1 'polypeptide(L)'
;LAHQSPELVLGERLPTPASDVYSLGALLYTLISGTCLHSDNNTFTLSHNVMTQDPVPLRQRVSDLSDELIELVDRSLDKNADLRPQDAAAFSLAARRIAHGLPMKSKVRAVGQGALNDVAALEALVSIPDLIDPNDSDLEEMEKGAHRIAMRRQSLKAWRALEWIARDPWIKRKAGRIAELMSEMKMVQPTDTIVVGPKERYTSIADAMFEAPKYAMILVKPGVYSEPLKIQKPIYLVGIGSAKNIRIDVSGSHALEIAAEAVLVSGITLRVVNGDGKVPFHALYMLKGRAVVCNTLFAGTGLSSLMIGDRTTRPVPPPAPEESQRPQRSITRTFLRAAIRANETESAVPQPTQAEPEYAARVWMGDCRMSGPAVCGIIANGGHATIEHSQMSAGTRYGLDIRQGAGCDLFESQVNAIKGVGVLIRRLTQVNLSQSRIHENSVGGIELRDGATPRIHECRIHSNGEYGIAAAGEQCEGVYEQCEIAFNKQSNVTISDGAQTIFRNCQINKGLSVGISGKDGGRARFLDCRIEANTKFGAYLESASQLVFERCHVLHGKAPGIQCARGSSGSVIDCSFDGTKSDSLIIEPGSRTVHQ
;
A
#
# COMPACT_ATOMS: atom_id res chain seq x y z
N LEU A 1 -30.24 45.52 9.29
CA LEU A 1 -30.93 45.41 7.98
C LEU A 1 -30.06 44.77 6.91
N ALA A 2 -28.87 45.29 6.57
CA ALA A 2 -28.07 44.74 5.47
C ALA A 2 -27.67 43.24 5.60
N HIS A 3 -27.66 42.69 6.81
CA HIS A 3 -27.38 41.27 7.09
C HIS A 3 -28.61 40.50 7.62
N GLN A 4 -29.80 41.12 7.67
CA GLN A 4 -31.01 40.42 8.10
C GLN A 4 -31.59 39.60 6.96
N SER A 5 -32.15 38.44 7.28
CA SER A 5 -32.78 37.57 6.30
C SER A 5 -34.11 38.16 5.80
N PRO A 6 -34.55 37.82 4.57
CA PRO A 6 -35.78 38.36 3.97
C PRO A 6 -37.01 38.13 4.85
N GLU A 7 -37.14 36.95 5.45
CA GLU A 7 -38.28 36.59 6.31
C GLU A 7 -38.33 37.39 7.63
N LEU A 8 -37.17 37.86 8.12
CA LEU A 8 -37.10 38.74 9.29
C LEU A 8 -37.40 40.20 8.92
N VAL A 9 -37.03 40.63 7.71
CA VAL A 9 -37.36 41.97 7.20
C VAL A 9 -38.86 42.12 6.93
N LEU A 10 -39.51 41.05 6.46
CA LEU A 10 -40.96 40.99 6.24
C LEU A 10 -41.77 40.94 7.55
N GLY A 11 -41.14 40.62 8.69
CA GLY A 11 -41.83 40.43 9.98
C GLY A 11 -42.72 39.18 10.03
N GLU A 12 -42.54 38.24 9.10
CA GLU A 12 -43.43 37.10 8.89
C GLU A 12 -43.15 35.92 9.83
N ARG A 13 -41.94 35.82 10.42
CA ARG A 13 -41.52 34.68 11.26
C ARG A 13 -40.57 35.09 12.39
N LEU A 14 -40.55 34.28 13.45
CA LEU A 14 -39.50 34.33 14.48
C LEU A 14 -38.15 33.91 13.90
N PRO A 15 -37.01 34.39 14.44
CA PRO A 15 -35.68 33.95 14.02
C PRO A 15 -35.54 32.42 14.05
N THR A 16 -35.02 31.86 12.96
CA THR A 16 -34.72 30.44 12.85
C THR A 16 -33.22 30.23 12.63
N PRO A 17 -32.68 29.03 12.88
CA PRO A 17 -31.28 28.74 12.54
C PRO A 17 -30.93 29.02 11.06
N ALA A 18 -31.88 28.84 10.13
CA ALA A 18 -31.71 29.19 8.72
C ALA A 18 -31.68 30.70 8.44
N SER A 19 -32.26 31.51 9.34
CA SER A 19 -32.15 32.97 9.32
C SER A 19 -30.75 33.43 9.76
N ASP A 20 -30.17 32.77 10.78
CA ASP A 20 -28.79 33.02 11.22
C ASP A 20 -27.77 32.63 10.13
N VAL A 21 -28.03 31.55 9.41
CA VAL A 21 -27.21 31.11 8.27
C VAL A 21 -27.20 32.15 7.15
N TYR A 22 -28.34 32.81 6.86
CA TYR A 22 -28.38 33.92 5.91
C TYR A 22 -27.51 35.09 6.36
N SER A 23 -27.61 35.48 7.64
CA SER A 23 -26.78 36.55 8.21
C SER A 23 -25.28 36.22 8.11
N LEU A 24 -24.91 34.97 8.37
CA LEU A 24 -23.54 34.49 8.22
C LEU A 24 -23.07 34.51 6.75
N GLY A 25 -23.93 34.08 5.82
CA GLY A 25 -23.67 34.16 4.37
C GLY A 25 -23.46 35.59 3.90
N ALA A 26 -24.28 36.54 4.35
CA ALA A 26 -24.16 37.96 4.02
C ALA A 26 -22.87 38.58 4.58
N LEU A 27 -22.46 38.17 5.78
CA LEU A 27 -21.19 38.58 6.39
C LEU A 27 -19.99 38.02 5.61
N LEU A 28 -20.03 36.74 5.24
CA LEU A 28 -18.97 36.11 4.43
C LEU A 28 -18.85 36.73 3.05
N TYR A 29 -19.97 36.99 2.37
CA TYR A 29 -19.96 37.74 1.11
C TYR A 29 -19.24 39.08 1.27
N THR A 30 -19.52 39.80 2.36
CA THR A 30 -18.92 41.11 2.64
C THR A 30 -17.42 40.98 2.92
N LEU A 31 -17.00 39.97 3.69
CA LEU A 31 -15.59 39.71 3.99
C LEU A 31 -14.78 39.33 2.74
N ILE A 32 -15.38 38.54 1.83
CA ILE A 32 -14.71 38.07 0.61
C ILE A 32 -14.64 39.19 -0.44
N SER A 33 -15.75 39.89 -0.68
CA SER A 33 -15.84 40.91 -1.74
C SER A 33 -15.34 42.30 -1.32
N GLY A 34 -15.22 42.56 -0.02
CA GLY A 34 -14.93 43.89 0.53
C GLY A 34 -16.11 44.87 0.43
N THR A 35 -17.28 44.44 -0.03
CA THR A 35 -18.48 45.28 -0.20
C THR A 35 -19.70 44.64 0.43
N CYS A 36 -20.58 45.44 1.04
CA CYS A 36 -21.83 44.94 1.60
C CYS A 36 -22.70 44.27 0.53
N LEU A 37 -23.40 43.21 0.92
CA LEU A 37 -24.33 42.46 0.05
C LEU A 37 -25.39 43.36 -0.59
N HIS A 38 -26.02 44.21 0.24
CA HIS A 38 -26.91 45.28 -0.18
C HIS A 38 -26.57 46.54 0.63
N SER A 39 -26.54 47.70 -0.03
CA SER A 39 -26.30 49.00 0.60
C SER A 39 -27.16 50.07 -0.05
N ASP A 40 -27.90 50.82 0.76
CA ASP A 40 -28.65 52.00 0.33
C ASP A 40 -28.77 52.98 1.50
N ASN A 41 -28.87 54.27 1.22
CA ASN A 41 -29.03 55.32 2.24
C ASN A 41 -30.48 55.42 2.73
N ASN A 42 -31.42 54.80 2.03
CA ASN A 42 -32.83 54.73 2.44
C ASN A 42 -33.18 53.33 2.97
N THR A 43 -33.62 53.29 4.23
CA THR A 43 -34.07 52.07 4.93
C THR A 43 -35.14 51.30 4.16
N PHE A 44 -36.09 52.00 3.52
CA PHE A 44 -37.15 51.36 2.73
C PHE A 44 -36.58 50.66 1.48
N THR A 45 -35.68 51.34 0.77
CA THR A 45 -35.01 50.79 -0.41
C THR A 45 -34.09 49.63 -0.04
N LEU A 46 -33.37 49.72 1.09
CA LEU A 46 -32.53 48.64 1.59
C LEU A 46 -33.35 47.38 1.91
N SER A 47 -34.49 47.54 2.59
CA SER A 47 -35.41 46.42 2.86
C SER A 47 -35.95 45.83 1.57
N HIS A 48 -36.36 46.66 0.60
CA HIS A 48 -36.81 46.19 -0.71
C HIS A 48 -35.73 45.36 -1.41
N ASN A 49 -34.48 45.86 -1.46
CA ASN A 49 -33.37 45.16 -2.10
C ASN A 49 -33.06 43.81 -1.44
N VAL A 50 -33.09 43.74 -0.09
CA VAL A 50 -32.92 42.48 0.64
C VAL A 50 -34.00 41.45 0.27
N MET A 51 -35.22 41.88 -0.05
CA MET A 51 -36.32 40.97 -0.39
C MET A 51 -36.34 40.57 -1.86
N THR A 52 -36.00 41.47 -2.79
CA THR A 52 -36.31 41.31 -4.22
C THR A 52 -35.10 41.24 -5.13
N GLN A 53 -33.95 41.75 -4.70
CA GLN A 53 -32.75 41.80 -5.54
C GLN A 53 -31.78 40.68 -5.20
N ASP A 54 -31.25 40.06 -6.25
CA ASP A 54 -30.11 39.17 -6.16
C ASP A 54 -28.81 39.97 -6.01
N PRO A 55 -27.85 39.49 -5.21
CA PRO A 55 -26.56 40.15 -5.09
C PRO A 55 -25.72 40.00 -6.36
N VAL A 56 -24.77 40.92 -6.56
CA VAL A 56 -23.77 40.78 -7.62
C VAL A 56 -22.98 39.49 -7.39
N PRO A 57 -22.86 38.56 -8.36
CA PRO A 57 -22.18 37.28 -8.14
C PRO A 57 -20.73 37.45 -7.68
N LEU A 58 -20.29 36.65 -6.70
CA LEU A 58 -18.94 36.75 -6.11
C LEU A 58 -17.82 36.64 -7.15
N ARG A 59 -18.00 35.83 -8.19
CA ARG A 59 -17.02 35.67 -9.29
C ARG A 59 -16.73 36.97 -10.04
N GLN A 60 -17.70 37.89 -10.09
CA GLN A 60 -17.52 39.20 -10.71
C GLN A 60 -16.73 40.16 -9.80
N ARG A 61 -16.66 39.87 -8.49
CA ARG A 61 -15.93 40.68 -7.50
C ARG A 61 -14.52 40.17 -7.24
N VAL A 62 -14.36 38.84 -7.15
CA VAL A 62 -13.08 38.16 -6.90
C VAL A 62 -12.98 36.98 -7.86
N SER A 63 -12.00 37.02 -8.76
CA SER A 63 -11.86 36.04 -9.84
C SER A 63 -11.22 34.71 -9.42
N ASP A 64 -10.51 34.67 -8.29
CA ASP A 64 -9.74 33.52 -7.79
C ASP A 64 -10.45 32.77 -6.65
N LEU A 65 -11.75 32.49 -6.81
CA LEU A 65 -12.54 31.72 -5.83
C LEU A 65 -12.92 30.34 -6.38
N SER A 66 -12.84 29.32 -5.52
CA SER A 66 -13.33 27.97 -5.81
C SER A 66 -14.85 27.95 -6.01
N ASP A 67 -15.34 27.16 -6.96
CA ASP A 67 -16.76 27.00 -7.27
C ASP A 67 -17.58 26.56 -6.06
N GLU A 68 -16.99 25.72 -5.20
CA GLU A 68 -17.62 25.20 -3.99
C GLU A 68 -17.86 26.28 -2.93
N LEU A 69 -16.96 27.27 -2.83
CA LEU A 69 -17.14 28.41 -1.92
C LEU A 69 -18.23 29.35 -2.40
N ILE A 70 -18.29 29.59 -3.71
CA ILE A 70 -19.35 30.39 -4.34
C ILE A 70 -20.69 29.71 -4.09
N GLU A 71 -20.80 28.39 -4.32
CA GLU A 71 -22.03 27.63 -4.08
C GLU A 71 -22.48 27.70 -2.62
N LEU A 72 -21.55 27.63 -1.64
CA LEU A 72 -21.90 27.74 -0.22
C LEU A 72 -22.49 29.10 0.12
N VAL A 73 -21.86 30.18 -0.36
CA VAL A 73 -22.32 31.54 -0.10
C VAL A 73 -23.67 31.78 -0.78
N ASP A 74 -23.82 31.39 -2.05
CA ASP A 74 -25.07 31.56 -2.79
C ASP A 74 -26.23 30.79 -2.13
N ARG A 75 -26.01 29.52 -1.74
CA ARG A 75 -27.03 28.73 -1.02
C ARG A 75 -27.39 29.32 0.34
N SER A 76 -26.45 29.98 1.02
CA SER A 76 -26.74 30.62 2.30
C SER A 76 -27.57 31.90 2.13
N LEU A 77 -27.47 32.53 0.96
CA LEU A 77 -28.16 33.77 0.59
C LEU A 77 -29.49 33.54 -0.15
N ASP A 78 -29.93 32.28 -0.31
CA ASP A 78 -31.18 31.95 -0.97
C ASP A 78 -32.37 32.63 -0.26
N LYS A 79 -33.27 33.27 -1.02
CA LYS A 79 -34.44 33.93 -0.44
C LYS A 79 -35.38 32.92 0.21
N ASN A 80 -35.42 31.69 -0.29
CA ASN A 80 -36.15 30.58 0.32
C ASN A 80 -35.32 29.91 1.43
N ALA A 81 -35.77 30.04 2.69
CA ALA A 81 -35.11 29.47 3.86
C ALA A 81 -34.91 27.94 3.79
N ASP A 82 -35.79 27.21 3.10
CA ASP A 82 -35.72 25.75 2.99
C ASP A 82 -34.56 25.27 2.10
N LEU A 83 -34.01 26.15 1.25
CA LEU A 83 -32.90 25.83 0.34
C LEU A 83 -31.52 26.11 0.97
N ARG A 84 -31.49 26.83 2.10
CA ARG A 84 -30.29 27.16 2.85
C ARG A 84 -29.76 25.95 3.63
N PRO A 85 -28.48 25.95 4.06
CA PRO A 85 -28.06 25.13 5.19
C PRO A 85 -28.99 25.39 6.39
N GLN A 86 -29.53 24.32 6.96
CA GLN A 86 -30.63 24.44 7.92
C GLN A 86 -30.19 24.95 9.30
N ASP A 87 -28.90 24.85 9.62
CA ASP A 87 -28.31 25.35 10.85
C ASP A 87 -26.81 25.65 10.69
N ALA A 88 -26.21 26.20 11.75
CA ALA A 88 -24.79 26.51 11.80
C ALA A 88 -23.89 25.26 11.67
N ALA A 89 -24.38 24.07 12.05
CA ALA A 89 -23.62 22.83 11.94
C ALA A 89 -23.51 22.39 10.46
N ALA A 90 -24.61 22.41 9.72
CA ALA A 90 -24.65 22.16 8.28
C ALA A 90 -23.81 23.17 7.49
N PHE A 91 -23.86 24.46 7.89
CA PHE A 91 -23.01 25.49 7.31
C PHE A 91 -21.52 25.24 7.60
N SER A 92 -21.17 24.96 8.87
CA SER A 92 -19.78 24.71 9.27
C SER A 92 -19.21 23.46 8.59
N LEU A 93 -20.02 22.40 8.44
CA LEU A 93 -19.64 21.20 7.71
C LEU A 93 -19.30 21.52 6.26
N ALA A 94 -20.14 22.27 5.55
CA ALA A 94 -19.87 22.67 4.18
C ALA A 94 -18.63 23.58 4.06
N ALA A 95 -18.47 24.56 4.94
CA ALA A 95 -17.31 25.46 4.97
C ALA A 95 -15.99 24.71 5.22
N ARG A 96 -16.00 23.76 6.16
CA ARG A 96 -14.82 22.92 6.47
C ARG A 96 -14.51 21.93 5.36
N ARG A 97 -15.52 21.41 4.66
CA ARG A 97 -15.32 20.56 3.47
C ARG A 97 -14.57 21.33 2.38
N ILE A 98 -14.96 22.57 2.10
CA ILE A 98 -14.24 23.46 1.16
C ILE A 98 -12.80 23.70 1.64
N ALA A 99 -12.61 24.06 2.92
CA ALA A 99 -11.28 24.32 3.48
C ALA A 99 -10.34 23.09 3.42
N HIS A 100 -10.89 21.88 3.41
CA HIS A 100 -10.13 20.62 3.33
C HIS A 100 -10.15 19.95 1.95
N GLY A 101 -10.74 20.58 0.92
CA GLY A 101 -10.82 20.06 -0.44
C GLY A 101 -11.75 18.84 -0.61
N LEU A 102 -12.79 18.71 0.23
CA LEU A 102 -13.78 17.63 0.21
C LEU A 102 -15.06 18.09 -0.53
N PRO A 103 -15.65 17.27 -1.42
CA PRO A 103 -16.83 17.67 -2.19
C PRO A 103 -18.11 17.73 -1.34
N MET A 104 -19.07 18.62 -1.65
CA MET A 104 -20.27 18.87 -0.82
C MET A 104 -21.34 17.77 -0.77
N LYS A 105 -21.36 16.82 -1.71
CA LYS A 105 -22.34 15.71 -1.73
C LYS A 105 -21.69 14.40 -2.21
N SER A 106 -21.55 13.40 -1.36
CA SER A 106 -21.21 12.02 -1.77
C SER A 106 -22.48 11.17 -1.84
N LYS A 107 -22.96 10.87 -3.06
CA LYS A 107 -24.07 9.92 -3.26
C LYS A 107 -23.57 8.51 -2.94
N VAL A 108 -23.90 7.98 -1.76
CA VAL A 108 -23.81 6.55 -1.50
C VAL A 108 -24.75 5.83 -2.47
N ARG A 109 -24.22 4.95 -3.31
CA ARG A 109 -25.03 4.13 -4.22
C ARG A 109 -25.18 2.73 -3.62
N ALA A 110 -26.40 2.20 -3.65
CA ALA A 110 -26.64 0.79 -3.42
C ALA A 110 -25.96 -0.03 -4.54
N VAL A 111 -25.48 -1.23 -4.22
CA VAL A 111 -24.86 -2.13 -5.21
C VAL A 111 -25.90 -2.49 -6.27
N GLY A 112 -25.74 -1.99 -7.50
CA GLY A 112 -26.60 -2.33 -8.63
C GLY A 112 -26.09 -3.55 -9.41
N GLN A 113 -27.00 -4.27 -10.08
CA GLN A 113 -26.70 -5.49 -10.86
C GLN A 113 -25.58 -5.34 -11.90
N GLY A 114 -25.32 -4.13 -12.42
CA GLY A 114 -24.18 -3.87 -13.33
C GLY A 114 -22.80 -3.99 -12.67
N ALA A 115 -22.68 -3.80 -11.35
CA ALA A 115 -21.42 -3.95 -10.63
C ALA A 115 -21.02 -5.42 -10.44
N LEU A 116 -21.97 -6.37 -10.53
CA LEU A 116 -21.68 -7.81 -10.48
C LEU A 116 -20.92 -8.28 -11.73
N ASN A 117 -21.13 -7.63 -12.89
CA ASN A 117 -20.39 -7.95 -14.12
C ASN A 117 -18.92 -7.49 -14.04
N ASP A 118 -18.62 -6.41 -13.34
CA ASP A 118 -17.24 -6.00 -13.03
C ASP A 118 -16.56 -6.95 -12.03
N VAL A 119 -17.33 -7.59 -11.15
CA VAL A 119 -16.83 -8.65 -10.24
C VAL A 119 -16.41 -9.88 -11.06
N ALA A 120 -17.16 -10.25 -12.09
CA ALA A 120 -16.77 -11.34 -13.00
C ALA A 120 -15.48 -11.03 -13.79
N ALA A 121 -15.26 -9.77 -14.18
CA ALA A 121 -14.00 -9.34 -14.79
C ALA A 121 -12.82 -9.34 -13.80
N LEU A 122 -13.06 -9.01 -12.53
CA LEU A 122 -12.11 -9.16 -11.43
C LEU A 122 -11.83 -10.64 -11.11
N GLU A 123 -12.82 -11.53 -11.22
CA GLU A 123 -12.66 -12.99 -11.08
C GLU A 123 -11.78 -13.56 -12.19
N ALA A 124 -11.89 -13.06 -13.43
CA ALA A 124 -11.03 -13.47 -14.53
C ALA A 124 -9.56 -13.03 -14.37
N LEU A 125 -9.30 -11.87 -13.76
CA LEU A 125 -7.95 -11.38 -13.43
C LEU A 125 -7.35 -12.05 -12.18
N VAL A 126 -8.18 -12.71 -11.37
CA VAL A 126 -7.82 -13.39 -10.12
C VAL A 126 -7.92 -14.90 -10.31
N SER A 127 -7.47 -15.46 -11.45
CA SER A 127 -7.44 -16.92 -11.61
C SER A 127 -6.61 -17.57 -10.48
N ILE A 128 -7.30 -18.32 -9.63
CA ILE A 128 -6.80 -19.07 -8.48
C ILE A 128 -6.52 -20.51 -8.95
N PRO A 129 -5.32 -21.09 -8.70
CA PRO A 129 -5.21 -22.51 -8.42
C PRO A 129 -5.57 -22.72 -6.95
N ASP A 130 -6.57 -23.57 -6.71
CA ASP A 130 -7.19 -23.83 -5.42
C ASP A 130 -6.18 -24.07 -4.28
N LEU A 131 -6.40 -23.36 -3.17
CA LEU A 131 -5.91 -23.74 -1.84
C LEU A 131 -7.09 -23.69 -0.86
N ILE A 132 -8.11 -24.49 -1.16
CA ILE A 132 -9.15 -24.92 -0.22
C ILE A 132 -9.14 -26.45 -0.24
N ASP A 133 -8.96 -27.05 0.93
CA ASP A 133 -9.10 -28.49 1.16
C ASP A 133 -10.57 -28.89 0.87
N PRO A 134 -10.85 -29.83 -0.05
CA PRO A 134 -12.19 -30.09 -0.58
C PRO A 134 -13.18 -30.83 0.36
N ASN A 135 -12.97 -30.85 1.68
CA ASN A 135 -13.78 -31.64 2.61
C ASN A 135 -14.58 -30.87 3.69
N ASP A 136 -14.80 -29.56 3.55
CA ASP A 136 -15.58 -28.80 4.54
C ASP A 136 -17.06 -28.67 4.14
N SER A 137 -17.91 -29.60 4.60
CA SER A 137 -19.33 -29.70 4.28
C SER A 137 -20.23 -29.19 5.41
N ASP A 138 -20.47 -27.88 5.52
CA ASP A 138 -21.41 -27.32 6.52
C ASP A 138 -22.00 -25.94 6.10
N LEU A 139 -22.62 -25.84 4.92
CA LEU A 139 -23.15 -24.56 4.41
C LEU A 139 -24.69 -24.42 4.32
N GLU A 140 -25.49 -25.45 4.65
CA GLU A 140 -26.96 -25.38 4.45
C GLU A 140 -27.82 -25.09 5.70
N GLU A 141 -27.29 -25.06 6.93
CA GLU A 141 -28.12 -24.86 8.14
C GLU A 141 -28.19 -23.40 8.66
N MET A 142 -27.42 -22.45 8.13
CA MET A 142 -27.25 -21.14 8.77
C MET A 142 -28.29 -20.04 8.41
N GLU A 143 -29.13 -20.22 7.39
CA GLU A 143 -30.02 -19.14 6.90
C GLU A 143 -31.29 -18.91 7.75
N LYS A 144 -31.64 -19.78 8.70
CA LYS A 144 -32.98 -19.74 9.34
C LYS A 144 -33.08 -19.00 10.69
N GLY A 145 -31.99 -18.43 11.23
CA GLY A 145 -31.96 -18.00 12.65
C GLY A 145 -32.11 -16.51 12.99
N ALA A 146 -32.02 -15.56 12.04
CA ALA A 146 -31.56 -14.21 12.38
C ALA A 146 -32.62 -13.16 12.79
N HIS A 147 -33.92 -13.45 12.81
CA HIS A 147 -34.94 -12.38 12.90
C HIS A 147 -35.50 -12.04 14.30
N ARG A 148 -35.02 -12.65 15.40
CA ARG A 148 -35.76 -12.58 16.68
C ARG A 148 -35.11 -11.91 17.90
N ILE A 149 -33.88 -11.38 17.81
CA ILE A 149 -33.19 -10.84 19.01
C ILE A 149 -32.48 -9.52 18.71
N ALA A 150 -33.23 -8.52 18.25
CA ALA A 150 -32.85 -7.12 18.36
C ALA A 150 -33.40 -6.56 19.69
N MET A 151 -32.68 -5.61 20.29
CA MET A 151 -33.09 -4.80 21.46
C MET A 151 -33.12 -5.49 22.85
N ARG A 152 -31.98 -5.49 23.56
CA ARG A 152 -31.91 -5.08 24.99
C ARG A 152 -30.49 -5.18 25.56
N ARG A 153 -30.13 -4.17 26.38
CA ARG A 153 -28.99 -4.08 27.32
C ARG A 153 -27.59 -3.78 26.73
N GLN A 154 -27.47 -2.57 26.18
CA GLN A 154 -26.28 -1.70 26.31
C GLN A 154 -25.95 -1.64 27.82
N SER A 155 -24.81 -2.08 28.37
CA SER A 155 -23.47 -1.49 28.28
C SER A 155 -22.35 -2.52 28.59
N LEU A 156 -22.67 -3.82 28.60
CA LEU A 156 -21.69 -4.94 28.59
C LEU A 156 -21.37 -5.43 27.16
N LYS A 157 -21.89 -4.76 26.13
CA LYS A 157 -21.88 -5.19 24.72
C LYS A 157 -20.62 -4.82 23.94
N ALA A 158 -19.82 -3.86 24.39
CA ALA A 158 -18.66 -3.40 23.62
C ALA A 158 -17.60 -4.51 23.43
N TRP A 159 -17.44 -5.40 24.41
CA TRP A 159 -16.56 -6.58 24.28
C TRP A 159 -17.24 -7.79 23.63
N ARG A 160 -18.57 -7.92 23.72
CA ARG A 160 -19.31 -8.91 22.91
C ARG A 160 -19.49 -8.49 21.45
N ALA A 161 -19.23 -7.25 21.07
CA ALA A 161 -19.09 -6.91 19.66
C ALA A 161 -17.84 -7.56 19.04
N LEU A 162 -16.84 -7.89 19.87
CA LEU A 162 -15.77 -8.81 19.51
C LEU A 162 -16.22 -10.30 19.50
N GLU A 163 -17.41 -10.68 20.01
CA GLU A 163 -18.00 -12.02 19.78
C GLU A 163 -18.52 -12.18 18.33
N TRP A 164 -18.87 -11.10 17.61
CA TRP A 164 -19.17 -11.19 16.18
C TRP A 164 -17.89 -11.31 15.35
N ILE A 165 -16.85 -10.58 15.73
CA ILE A 165 -15.48 -10.83 15.28
C ILE A 165 -15.08 -12.29 15.60
N ALA A 166 -15.32 -12.80 16.80
CA ALA A 166 -15.14 -14.22 17.15
C ALA A 166 -16.23 -15.16 16.58
N ARG A 167 -17.15 -14.70 15.72
CA ARG A 167 -18.02 -15.55 14.90
C ARG A 167 -17.58 -15.56 13.44
N ASP A 168 -16.74 -14.62 13.03
CA ASP A 168 -15.97 -14.73 11.80
C ASP A 168 -14.98 -15.91 11.95
N PRO A 169 -15.13 -16.99 11.15
CA PRO A 169 -14.27 -18.17 11.23
C PRO A 169 -12.77 -17.85 11.08
N TRP A 170 -12.44 -16.70 10.48
CA TRP A 170 -11.07 -16.21 10.35
C TRP A 170 -10.52 -15.66 11.67
N ILE A 171 -11.23 -14.72 12.31
CA ILE A 171 -10.75 -14.11 13.57
C ILE A 171 -10.78 -15.13 14.70
N LYS A 172 -11.70 -16.09 14.70
CA LYS A 172 -11.70 -17.21 15.64
C LYS A 172 -10.41 -18.03 15.60
N ARG A 173 -9.87 -18.28 14.39
CA ARG A 173 -8.59 -18.98 14.19
C ARG A 173 -7.37 -18.15 14.59
N LYS A 174 -7.47 -16.82 14.54
CA LYS A 174 -6.36 -15.89 14.82
C LYS A 174 -6.54 -15.05 16.09
N ALA A 175 -7.52 -15.37 16.95
CA ALA A 175 -7.90 -14.54 18.09
C ALA A 175 -6.74 -14.29 19.07
N GLY A 176 -5.87 -15.30 19.27
CA GLY A 176 -4.67 -15.16 20.08
C GLY A 176 -3.66 -14.15 19.51
N ARG A 177 -3.36 -14.24 18.20
CA ARG A 177 -2.47 -13.32 17.50
C ARG A 177 -3.04 -11.91 17.44
N ILE A 178 -4.35 -11.76 17.22
CA ILE A 178 -5.02 -10.45 17.23
C ILE A 178 -4.98 -9.83 18.62
N ALA A 179 -5.16 -10.61 19.70
CA ALA A 179 -5.04 -10.10 21.07
C ALA A 179 -3.61 -9.63 21.40
N GLU A 180 -2.60 -10.40 20.98
CA GLU A 180 -1.19 -10.03 21.08
C GLU A 180 -0.91 -8.74 20.29
N LEU A 181 -1.33 -8.67 19.02
CA LEU A 181 -1.21 -7.49 18.18
C LEU A 181 -1.93 -6.28 18.78
N MET A 182 -3.12 -6.45 19.35
CA MET A 182 -3.83 -5.36 20.03
C MET A 182 -3.02 -4.83 21.21
N SER A 183 -2.35 -5.71 21.97
CA SER A 183 -1.43 -5.31 23.04
C SER A 183 -0.19 -4.57 22.50
N GLU A 184 0.49 -5.16 21.51
CA GLU A 184 1.68 -4.58 20.86
C GLU A 184 1.37 -3.21 20.21
N MET A 185 0.20 -3.09 19.60
CA MET A 185 -0.28 -1.88 18.94
C MET A 185 -0.94 -0.88 19.90
N LYS A 186 -1.00 -1.17 21.20
CA LYS A 186 -1.61 -0.31 22.23
C LYS A 186 -3.09 0.03 21.94
N MET A 187 -3.83 -0.94 21.40
CA MET A 187 -5.26 -0.83 21.14
C MET A 187 -6.07 -1.02 22.43
N VAL A 188 -7.13 -0.24 22.61
CA VAL A 188 -7.97 -0.24 23.83
C VAL A 188 -9.42 -0.63 23.53
N GLN A 189 -10.25 -0.80 24.55
CA GLN A 189 -11.66 -1.11 24.32
C GLN A 189 -12.37 0.05 23.59
N PRO A 190 -13.30 -0.24 22.65
CA PRO A 190 -14.08 0.81 22.03
C PRO A 190 -14.89 1.62 23.04
N THR A 191 -14.79 2.94 22.98
CA THR A 191 -15.50 3.86 23.87
C THR A 191 -16.97 4.04 23.48
N ASP A 192 -17.25 3.93 22.19
CA ASP A 192 -18.57 4.08 21.59
C ASP A 192 -18.68 3.24 20.30
N THR A 193 -19.89 3.05 19.78
CA THR A 193 -20.14 2.37 18.50
C THR A 193 -21.11 3.16 17.63
N ILE A 194 -20.64 3.52 16.43
CA ILE A 194 -21.39 4.22 15.40
C ILE A 194 -21.62 3.28 14.22
N VAL A 195 -22.83 3.25 13.68
CA VAL A 195 -23.16 2.44 12.50
C VAL A 195 -23.38 3.34 11.29
N VAL A 196 -22.72 2.99 10.19
CA VAL A 196 -22.76 3.70 8.91
C VAL A 196 -23.37 2.79 7.85
N GLY A 197 -24.26 3.33 7.02
CA GLY A 197 -24.87 2.58 5.93
C GLY A 197 -25.87 3.38 5.13
N PRO A 198 -26.29 2.91 3.95
CA PRO A 198 -27.22 3.64 3.06
C PRO A 198 -28.59 3.97 3.69
N LYS A 199 -28.98 3.26 4.74
CA LYS A 199 -30.26 3.42 5.47
C LYS A 199 -30.06 3.76 6.96
N GLU A 200 -28.83 4.06 7.37
CA GLU A 200 -28.49 4.36 8.76
C GLU A 200 -28.49 5.86 9.01
N ARG A 201 -28.40 6.25 10.29
CA ARG A 201 -28.27 7.66 10.70
C ARG A 201 -27.08 8.34 10.01
N TYR A 202 -25.94 7.65 9.98
CA TYR A 202 -24.78 8.09 9.22
C TYR A 202 -24.76 7.37 7.87
N THR A 203 -24.85 8.13 6.78
CA THR A 203 -24.68 7.61 5.42
C THR A 203 -23.25 7.85 4.91
N SER A 204 -22.53 8.81 5.48
CA SER A 204 -21.10 9.06 5.23
C SER A 204 -20.23 8.45 6.33
N ILE A 205 -19.17 7.75 5.93
CA ILE A 205 -18.13 7.26 6.83
C ILE A 205 -17.30 8.44 7.35
N ALA A 206 -17.00 9.43 6.49
CA ALA A 206 -16.22 10.60 6.89
C ALA A 206 -16.92 11.43 7.97
N ASP A 207 -18.23 11.65 7.84
CA ASP A 207 -19.03 12.38 8.83
C ASP A 207 -19.11 11.60 10.16
N ALA A 208 -19.31 10.27 10.09
CA ALA A 208 -19.28 9.41 11.27
C ALA A 208 -17.92 9.46 11.98
N MET A 209 -16.82 9.38 11.24
CA MET A 209 -15.45 9.50 11.76
C MET A 209 -15.22 10.86 12.42
N PHE A 210 -15.74 11.93 11.83
CA PHE A 210 -15.58 13.28 12.35
C PHE A 210 -16.23 13.44 13.73
N GLU A 211 -17.47 12.97 13.91
CA GLU A 211 -18.19 13.07 15.17
C GLU A 211 -17.75 12.05 16.23
N ALA A 212 -17.16 10.93 15.82
CA ALA A 212 -16.79 9.85 16.71
C ALA A 212 -15.80 10.29 17.83
N PRO A 213 -15.98 9.87 19.10
CA PRO A 213 -14.94 10.08 20.11
C PRO A 213 -13.67 9.26 19.79
N LYS A 214 -12.56 9.57 20.48
CA LYS A 214 -11.34 8.74 20.40
C LYS A 214 -11.68 7.29 20.82
N TYR A 215 -11.12 6.34 20.08
CA TYR A 215 -11.34 4.90 20.21
C TYR A 215 -12.77 4.45 19.95
N ALA A 216 -13.60 5.23 19.25
CA ALA A 216 -14.89 4.75 18.80
C ALA A 216 -14.76 3.65 17.73
N MET A 217 -15.73 2.74 17.71
CA MET A 217 -15.89 1.74 16.67
C MET A 217 -16.92 2.21 15.65
N ILE A 218 -16.53 2.24 14.38
CA ILE A 218 -17.35 2.64 13.24
C ILE A 218 -17.63 1.38 12.43
N LEU A 219 -18.87 0.91 12.50
CA LEU A 219 -19.35 -0.26 11.80
C LEU A 219 -19.95 0.14 10.45
N VAL A 220 -19.37 -0.33 9.35
CA VAL A 220 -19.76 0.05 7.98
C VAL A 220 -20.56 -1.07 7.33
N LYS A 221 -21.82 -0.81 6.99
CA LYS A 221 -22.66 -1.76 6.26
C LYS A 221 -22.33 -1.79 4.76
N PRO A 222 -22.74 -2.85 4.04
CA PRO A 222 -22.59 -2.95 2.59
C PRO A 222 -23.06 -1.70 1.84
N GLY A 223 -22.25 -1.23 0.90
CA GLY A 223 -22.46 0.00 0.15
C GLY A 223 -21.22 0.43 -0.63
N VAL A 224 -21.43 1.34 -1.59
CA VAL A 224 -20.35 2.04 -2.28
C VAL A 224 -20.28 3.47 -1.75
N TYR A 225 -19.17 3.78 -1.11
CA TYR A 225 -18.85 5.05 -0.48
C TYR A 225 -17.84 5.77 -1.37
N SER A 226 -18.16 6.98 -1.82
CA SER A 226 -17.33 7.76 -2.74
C SER A 226 -16.80 9.01 -2.06
N GLU A 227 -16.02 8.81 -1.01
CA GLU A 227 -15.43 9.86 -0.18
C GLU A 227 -14.03 9.42 0.29
N PRO A 228 -13.04 10.33 0.32
CA PRO A 228 -11.74 10.04 0.90
C PRO A 228 -11.83 10.06 2.42
N LEU A 229 -11.17 9.11 3.08
CA LEU A 229 -11.16 8.99 4.54
C LEU A 229 -9.82 9.46 5.11
N LYS A 230 -9.86 10.37 6.09
CA LYS A 230 -8.68 10.86 6.81
C LYS A 230 -8.83 10.54 8.30
N ILE A 231 -8.02 9.62 8.81
CA ILE A 231 -8.01 9.21 10.21
C ILE A 231 -6.91 9.96 10.95
N GLN A 232 -7.29 10.94 11.77
CA GLN A 232 -6.37 11.77 12.56
C GLN A 232 -6.49 11.54 14.08
N LYS A 233 -7.38 10.64 14.49
CA LYS A 233 -7.59 10.23 15.88
C LYS A 233 -7.79 8.72 15.92
N PRO A 234 -7.45 8.05 17.03
CA PRO A 234 -7.57 6.61 17.09
C PRO A 234 -9.03 6.19 16.99
N ILE A 235 -9.34 5.24 16.11
CA ILE A 235 -10.68 4.68 15.87
C ILE A 235 -10.56 3.24 15.33
N TYR A 236 -11.67 2.51 15.37
CA TYR A 236 -11.81 1.19 14.74
C TYR A 236 -12.79 1.30 13.57
N LEU A 237 -12.35 1.10 12.33
CA LEU A 237 -13.20 1.10 11.14
C LEU A 237 -13.42 -0.35 10.67
N VAL A 238 -14.64 -0.86 10.81
CA VAL A 238 -14.92 -2.28 10.61
C VAL A 238 -16.13 -2.48 9.70
N GLY A 239 -15.95 -3.22 8.61
CA GLY A 239 -17.03 -3.61 7.73
C GLY A 239 -17.92 -4.72 8.31
N ILE A 240 -19.23 -4.62 8.09
CA ILE A 240 -20.21 -5.66 8.44
C ILE A 240 -20.50 -6.52 7.20
N GLY A 241 -19.97 -7.75 7.19
CA GLY A 241 -20.16 -8.72 6.11
C GLY A 241 -18.95 -8.80 5.17
N SER A 242 -19.18 -9.21 3.93
CA SER A 242 -18.09 -9.41 2.96
C SER A 242 -17.43 -8.09 2.57
N ALA A 243 -16.10 -8.03 2.66
CA ALA A 243 -15.29 -6.87 2.24
C ALA A 243 -15.57 -6.45 0.79
N LYS A 244 -15.91 -7.39 -0.10
CA LYS A 244 -16.26 -7.12 -1.50
C LYS A 244 -17.47 -6.19 -1.66
N ASN A 245 -18.38 -6.20 -0.67
CA ASN A 245 -19.63 -5.45 -0.71
C ASN A 245 -19.54 -4.09 0.00
N ILE A 246 -18.40 -3.76 0.60
CA ILE A 246 -18.16 -2.50 1.30
C ILE A 246 -17.00 -1.81 0.61
N ARG A 247 -17.31 -0.92 -0.32
CA ARG A 247 -16.33 -0.32 -1.23
C ARG A 247 -16.17 1.15 -0.96
N ILE A 248 -14.93 1.59 -0.81
CA ILE A 248 -14.54 2.99 -0.77
C ILE A 248 -13.86 3.29 -2.10
N ASP A 249 -14.62 3.88 -3.00
CA ASP A 249 -14.21 4.18 -4.37
C ASP A 249 -13.90 5.67 -4.49
N VAL A 250 -12.63 6.03 -4.64
CA VAL A 250 -12.20 7.42 -4.79
C VAL A 250 -11.46 7.66 -6.10
N SER A 251 -11.48 8.90 -6.55
CA SER A 251 -10.65 9.41 -7.65
C SER A 251 -9.94 10.69 -7.22
N GLY A 252 -8.71 10.90 -7.67
CA GLY A 252 -7.98 12.15 -7.42
C GLY A 252 -7.56 12.38 -5.96
N SER A 253 -7.57 11.36 -5.12
CA SER A 253 -7.13 11.42 -3.71
C SER A 253 -6.75 10.03 -3.19
N HIS A 254 -6.16 9.96 -1.98
CA HIS A 254 -6.03 8.70 -1.24
C HIS A 254 -7.40 8.19 -0.79
N ALA A 255 -7.66 6.88 -0.88
CA ALA A 255 -8.92 6.33 -0.38
C ALA A 255 -8.97 6.39 1.15
N LEU A 256 -7.85 6.06 1.77
CA LEU A 256 -7.66 6.13 3.22
C LEU A 256 -6.28 6.71 3.56
N GLU A 257 -6.27 7.77 4.36
CA GLU A 257 -5.07 8.38 4.93
C GLU A 257 -5.08 8.21 6.45
N ILE A 258 -3.97 7.72 7.01
CA ILE A 258 -3.81 7.47 8.46
C ILE A 258 -2.67 8.32 9.00
N ALA A 259 -3.01 9.15 9.99
CA ALA A 259 -2.09 9.96 10.78
C ALA A 259 -2.54 10.01 12.25
N ALA A 260 -2.75 8.83 12.85
CA ALA A 260 -3.30 8.66 14.19
C ALA A 260 -2.52 7.62 15.00
N GLU A 261 -2.58 7.71 16.33
CA GLU A 261 -1.81 6.87 17.25
C GLU A 261 -2.05 5.37 17.08
N ALA A 262 -3.32 4.95 16.93
CA ALA A 262 -3.72 3.55 16.82
C ALA A 262 -5.03 3.42 16.02
N VAL A 263 -5.03 2.63 14.95
CA VAL A 263 -6.18 2.47 14.04
C VAL A 263 -6.38 0.99 13.70
N LEU A 264 -7.63 0.53 13.68
CA LEU A 264 -8.00 -0.76 13.07
C LEU A 264 -8.79 -0.48 11.80
N VAL A 265 -8.46 -1.18 10.72
CA VAL A 265 -9.26 -1.24 9.51
C VAL A 265 -9.49 -2.69 9.16
N SER A 266 -10.76 -3.09 9.04
CA SER A 266 -11.09 -4.48 8.73
C SER A 266 -12.31 -4.61 7.84
N GLY A 267 -12.29 -5.58 6.92
CA GLY A 267 -13.50 -6.02 6.22
C GLY A 267 -14.03 -5.02 5.20
N ILE A 268 -13.15 -4.25 4.54
CA ILE A 268 -13.52 -3.25 3.55
C ILE A 268 -12.69 -3.39 2.27
N THR A 269 -13.16 -2.78 1.19
CA THR A 269 -12.42 -2.64 -0.07
C THR A 269 -12.03 -1.18 -0.29
N LEU A 270 -10.74 -0.93 -0.51
CA LEU A 270 -10.20 0.38 -0.89
C LEU A 270 -9.91 0.38 -2.39
N ARG A 271 -10.56 1.27 -3.14
CA ARG A 271 -10.38 1.38 -4.59
C ARG A 271 -10.05 2.82 -4.99
N VAL A 272 -8.90 2.99 -5.64
CA VAL A 272 -8.53 4.24 -6.29
C VAL A 272 -8.71 4.08 -7.79
N VAL A 273 -9.56 4.91 -8.39
CA VAL A 273 -9.77 4.94 -9.84
C VAL A 273 -9.14 6.21 -10.40
N ASN A 274 -8.10 6.04 -11.21
CA ASN A 274 -7.50 7.15 -11.95
C ASN A 274 -8.05 7.20 -13.37
N GLY A 275 -8.38 8.42 -13.84
CA GLY A 275 -8.63 8.71 -15.25
C GLY A 275 -7.34 8.84 -16.06
N ASP A 276 -7.46 9.32 -17.30
CA ASP A 276 -6.46 9.33 -18.39
C ASP A 276 -5.11 10.04 -18.09
N GLY A 277 -4.31 9.52 -17.15
CA GLY A 277 -2.86 9.77 -17.11
C GLY A 277 -2.30 10.62 -15.96
N LYS A 278 -3.01 10.83 -14.84
CA LYS A 278 -2.42 11.45 -13.63
C LYS A 278 -2.51 10.48 -12.44
N VAL A 279 -1.39 9.94 -11.95
CA VAL A 279 -1.41 9.12 -10.73
C VAL A 279 -0.27 9.44 -9.76
N PRO A 280 -0.58 10.04 -8.59
CA PRO A 280 0.24 9.89 -7.41
C PRO A 280 -0.48 9.29 -6.19
N PHE A 281 -1.74 8.86 -6.27
CA PHE A 281 -2.50 8.46 -5.08
C PHE A 281 -2.41 6.97 -4.72
N HIS A 282 -2.24 6.68 -3.44
CA HIS A 282 -2.26 5.35 -2.82
C HIS A 282 -3.68 5.00 -2.33
N ALA A 283 -4.04 3.72 -2.34
CA ALA A 283 -5.31 3.27 -1.74
C ALA A 283 -5.29 3.47 -0.21
N LEU A 284 -4.19 3.10 0.45
CA LEU A 284 -3.93 3.45 1.84
C LEU A 284 -2.59 4.19 1.97
N TYR A 285 -2.61 5.36 2.61
CA TYR A 285 -1.42 6.15 2.90
C TYR A 285 -1.26 6.33 4.40
N MET A 286 -0.19 5.77 4.97
CA MET A 286 0.11 5.90 6.39
C MET A 286 1.31 6.81 6.62
N LEU A 287 1.06 7.95 7.26
CA LEU A 287 2.06 8.94 7.59
C LEU A 287 2.79 8.63 8.91
N LYS A 288 2.03 8.25 9.95
CA LYS A 288 2.54 8.03 11.31
C LYS A 288 1.59 7.21 12.17
N GLY A 289 2.12 6.70 13.28
CA GLY A 289 1.36 5.95 14.29
C GLY A 289 1.29 4.45 14.00
N ARG A 290 0.23 3.78 14.48
CA ARG A 290 0.07 2.32 14.38
C ARG A 290 -1.24 1.96 13.70
N ALA A 291 -1.21 1.01 12.77
CA ALA A 291 -2.39 0.54 12.09
C ALA A 291 -2.41 -0.99 11.99
N VAL A 292 -3.54 -1.59 12.36
CA VAL A 292 -3.88 -2.97 12.04
C VAL A 292 -4.82 -2.92 10.86
N VAL A 293 -4.44 -3.53 9.73
CA VAL A 293 -5.26 -3.63 8.54
C VAL A 293 -5.48 -5.11 8.24
N CYS A 294 -6.72 -5.58 8.26
CA CYS A 294 -6.98 -6.99 8.02
C CYS A 294 -8.21 -7.24 7.16
N ASN A 295 -8.25 -8.42 6.52
CA ASN A 295 -9.37 -8.82 5.66
C ASN A 295 -9.82 -7.69 4.71
N THR A 296 -8.83 -7.01 4.13
CA THR A 296 -9.03 -5.79 3.35
C THR A 296 -8.59 -6.05 1.92
N LEU A 297 -9.43 -5.62 0.98
CA LEU A 297 -9.16 -5.74 -0.45
C LEU A 297 -8.67 -4.40 -0.98
N PHE A 298 -7.57 -4.41 -1.72
CA PHE A 298 -7.04 -3.24 -2.39
C PHE A 298 -7.17 -3.45 -3.90
N ALA A 299 -7.87 -2.52 -4.54
CA ALA A 299 -8.16 -2.60 -5.97
C ALA A 299 -7.98 -1.25 -6.66
N GLY A 300 -8.01 -1.28 -7.99
CA GLY A 300 -7.98 -0.07 -8.81
C GLY A 300 -6.58 0.34 -9.25
N THR A 301 -6.49 1.48 -9.91
CA THR A 301 -5.32 1.92 -10.69
C THR A 301 -4.45 2.94 -9.95
N GLY A 302 -4.55 3.00 -8.61
CA GLY A 302 -3.71 3.84 -7.75
C GLY A 302 -2.21 3.55 -7.88
N LEU A 303 -1.35 4.47 -7.45
CA LEU A 303 0.11 4.33 -7.46
C LEU A 303 0.56 3.09 -6.69
N SER A 304 0.03 2.92 -5.48
CA SER A 304 0.16 1.68 -4.71
C SER A 304 -1.05 1.34 -3.87
N SER A 305 -1.14 0.07 -3.45
CA SER A 305 -2.16 -0.37 -2.50
C SER A 305 -1.88 0.21 -1.11
N LEU A 306 -0.62 0.22 -0.69
CA LEU A 306 -0.17 0.86 0.55
C LEU A 306 1.11 1.66 0.35
N MET A 307 1.19 2.81 1.03
CA MET A 307 2.39 3.61 1.20
C MET A 307 2.59 3.92 2.67
N ILE A 308 3.78 3.62 3.19
CA ILE A 308 4.19 3.90 4.58
C ILE A 308 5.32 4.94 4.56
N GLY A 309 5.20 5.94 5.43
CA GLY A 309 6.20 7.00 5.61
C GLY A 309 5.96 8.20 4.71
N ASP A 310 6.76 9.25 4.90
CA ASP A 310 6.57 10.54 4.21
C ASP A 310 7.17 10.53 2.79
N ARG A 311 6.52 11.25 1.86
CA ARG A 311 7.00 11.56 0.51
C ARG A 311 8.11 12.62 0.50
N THR A 312 8.28 13.41 1.56
CA THR A 312 9.12 14.64 1.58
C THR A 312 10.63 14.43 1.52
N THR A 313 11.15 13.20 1.49
CA THR A 313 12.55 12.97 1.08
C THR A 313 12.69 13.19 -0.43
N ARG A 314 12.69 14.46 -0.88
CA ARG A 314 13.03 14.82 -2.25
C ARG A 314 14.48 14.37 -2.53
N PRO A 315 14.77 13.70 -3.65
CA PRO A 315 16.13 13.55 -4.13
C PRO A 315 16.74 14.95 -4.36
N VAL A 316 17.97 15.17 -3.90
CA VAL A 316 18.78 16.32 -4.35
C VAL A 316 19.02 16.13 -5.86
N PRO A 317 18.72 17.12 -6.71
CA PRO A 317 18.98 16.97 -8.15
C PRO A 317 20.49 16.89 -8.38
N PRO A 318 20.98 15.95 -9.19
CA PRO A 318 22.40 15.87 -9.53
C PRO A 318 22.83 17.10 -10.35
N PRO A 319 24.09 17.55 -10.23
CA PRO A 319 24.63 18.60 -11.09
C PRO A 319 24.65 18.13 -12.56
N ALA A 320 24.48 19.07 -13.50
CA ALA A 320 24.38 18.78 -14.92
C ALA A 320 25.67 18.10 -15.45
N PRO A 321 25.58 17.05 -16.29
CA PRO A 321 26.76 16.35 -16.80
C PRO A 321 27.41 17.09 -17.98
N GLU A 322 28.75 17.21 -17.94
CA GLU A 322 29.57 17.65 -19.08
C GLU A 322 29.67 16.56 -20.16
N GLU A 323 29.58 16.98 -21.42
CA GLU A 323 29.64 16.13 -22.60
C GLU A 323 30.99 15.43 -22.77
N SER A 324 31.01 14.10 -22.89
CA SER A 324 31.99 13.43 -23.74
C SER A 324 31.56 12.02 -24.21
N GLN A 325 31.40 11.96 -25.54
CA GLN A 325 31.60 10.89 -26.54
C GLN A 325 31.50 9.40 -26.15
N ARG A 326 30.59 8.72 -26.87
CA ARG A 326 30.36 7.26 -26.94
C ARG A 326 31.47 6.52 -27.70
N PRO A 327 31.63 5.20 -27.43
CA PRO A 327 31.76 4.23 -28.52
C PRO A 327 30.77 3.03 -28.42
N GLN A 328 30.67 2.32 -29.55
CA GLN A 328 29.60 1.41 -29.98
C GLN A 328 29.76 -0.09 -29.59
N ARG A 329 28.59 -0.76 -29.47
CA ARG A 329 28.24 -2.21 -29.69
C ARG A 329 28.56 -3.29 -28.63
N SER A 330 27.50 -3.89 -28.05
CA SER A 330 27.17 -5.36 -28.05
C SER A 330 25.86 -5.67 -27.29
N ILE A 331 25.01 -6.54 -27.83
CA ILE A 331 23.52 -6.59 -27.71
C ILE A 331 22.98 -7.40 -26.49
N THR A 332 23.70 -7.50 -25.38
CA THR A 332 23.14 -8.14 -24.15
C THR A 332 23.20 -7.24 -22.90
N ARG A 333 23.66 -5.99 -23.06
CA ARG A 333 24.10 -5.11 -21.96
C ARG A 333 23.13 -3.99 -21.56
N THR A 334 21.98 -3.86 -22.23
CA THR A 334 21.15 -2.63 -22.17
C THR A 334 20.15 -2.58 -21.01
N PHE A 335 19.65 -3.70 -20.50
CA PHE A 335 18.59 -3.65 -19.47
C PHE A 335 19.10 -3.47 -18.04
N LEU A 336 20.22 -4.10 -17.65
CA LEU A 336 20.77 -3.93 -16.29
C LEU A 336 21.41 -2.55 -16.06
N ARG A 337 22.02 -1.93 -17.07
CA ARG A 337 22.70 -0.62 -16.88
C ARG A 337 21.75 0.58 -16.85
N ALA A 338 20.56 0.48 -17.42
CA ALA A 338 19.55 1.55 -17.33
C ALA A 338 19.01 1.71 -15.89
N ALA A 339 19.02 0.64 -15.09
CA ALA A 339 18.70 0.69 -13.66
C ALA A 339 19.90 1.12 -12.79
N ILE A 340 21.14 0.90 -13.25
CA ILE A 340 22.37 1.13 -12.48
C ILE A 340 22.93 2.57 -12.64
N ARG A 341 22.63 3.30 -13.72
CA ARG A 341 23.17 4.69 -13.92
C ARG A 341 22.38 5.84 -13.29
N ALA A 342 21.41 5.57 -12.42
CA ALA A 342 20.60 6.61 -11.80
C ALA A 342 21.11 7.07 -10.41
N ASN A 343 22.26 6.56 -9.91
CA ASN A 343 22.65 6.82 -8.53
C ASN A 343 24.18 6.78 -8.33
N GLU A 344 24.89 7.79 -8.82
CA GLU A 344 26.29 8.06 -8.44
C GLU A 344 26.42 9.55 -8.11
N THR A 345 26.41 9.89 -6.82
CA THR A 345 27.37 10.80 -6.16
C THR A 345 27.02 10.88 -4.67
N GLU A 346 28.01 10.53 -3.87
CA GLU A 346 27.98 10.44 -2.42
C GLU A 346 27.76 11.80 -1.75
N SER A 347 27.02 11.80 -0.64
CA SER A 347 27.30 12.67 0.49
C SER A 347 26.80 12.01 1.78
N ALA A 348 27.76 11.66 2.65
CA ALA A 348 27.69 11.19 4.03
C ALA A 348 26.36 10.58 4.52
N VAL A 349 26.35 9.24 4.65
CA VAL A 349 25.33 8.47 5.38
C VAL A 349 25.39 8.83 6.88
N PRO A 350 24.31 9.34 7.51
CA PRO A 350 24.25 9.42 8.95
C PRO A 350 24.16 8.00 9.52
N GLN A 351 25.02 7.66 10.49
CA GLN A 351 24.92 6.41 11.22
C GLN A 351 23.53 6.29 11.89
N PRO A 352 22.89 5.11 11.88
CA PRO A 352 21.57 4.92 12.47
C PRO A 352 21.65 5.18 13.98
N THR A 353 21.09 6.31 14.42
CA THR A 353 20.81 6.54 15.84
C THR A 353 19.79 5.50 16.29
N GLN A 354 20.15 4.70 17.30
CA GLN A 354 19.33 3.58 17.84
C GLN A 354 18.01 4.01 18.52
N ALA A 355 17.61 5.27 18.41
CA ALA A 355 16.31 5.74 18.89
C ALA A 355 15.36 5.80 17.69
N GLU A 356 14.47 4.80 17.58
CA GLU A 356 13.33 4.92 16.68
C GLU A 356 12.53 6.17 17.06
N PRO A 357 12.22 7.07 16.11
CA PRO A 357 11.39 8.22 16.43
C PRO A 357 10.05 7.71 16.95
N GLU A 358 9.61 8.24 18.08
CA GLU A 358 8.42 7.86 18.87
C GLU A 358 7.10 7.81 18.05
N TYR A 359 7.13 8.28 16.80
CA TYR A 359 6.01 8.38 15.86
C TYR A 359 6.23 7.70 14.50
N ALA A 360 7.22 6.80 14.34
CA ALA A 360 7.40 6.03 13.11
C ALA A 360 6.11 5.28 12.70
N ALA A 361 5.76 5.32 11.42
CA ALA A 361 4.59 4.62 10.89
C ALA A 361 4.81 3.10 10.95
N ARG A 362 3.90 2.38 11.64
CA ARG A 362 3.92 0.93 11.75
C ARG A 362 2.58 0.34 11.30
N VAL A 363 2.61 -0.52 10.29
CA VAL A 363 1.41 -1.22 9.80
C VAL A 363 1.59 -2.71 10.02
N TRP A 364 0.58 -3.37 10.57
CA TRP A 364 0.40 -4.80 10.42
C TRP A 364 -0.73 -5.08 9.44
N MET A 365 -0.49 -6.00 8.51
CA MET A 365 -1.42 -6.41 7.48
C MET A 365 -1.65 -7.92 7.55
N GLY A 366 -2.90 -8.32 7.73
CA GLY A 366 -3.28 -9.73 7.78
C GLY A 366 -4.37 -10.07 6.78
N ASP A 367 -4.14 -11.09 5.97
CA ASP A 367 -5.18 -11.63 5.07
C ASP A 367 -5.72 -10.58 4.09
N CYS A 368 -4.82 -9.71 3.64
CA CYS A 368 -5.10 -8.69 2.66
C CYS A 368 -4.85 -9.22 1.25
N ARG A 369 -5.63 -8.73 0.29
CA ARG A 369 -5.38 -8.98 -1.14
C ARG A 369 -5.21 -7.67 -1.87
N MET A 370 -4.11 -7.56 -2.60
CA MET A 370 -3.74 -6.37 -3.35
C MET A 370 -3.64 -6.72 -4.83
N SER A 371 -4.46 -6.08 -5.66
CA SER A 371 -4.47 -6.33 -7.09
C SER A 371 -4.60 -5.05 -7.90
N GLY A 372 -3.84 -4.99 -9.00
CA GLY A 372 -3.92 -3.94 -10.01
C GLY A 372 -3.27 -2.59 -9.72
N PRO A 373 -2.37 -2.39 -8.71
CA PRO A 373 -1.75 -1.09 -8.53
C PRO A 373 -0.92 -0.70 -9.75
N ALA A 374 -1.01 0.56 -10.15
CA ALA A 374 -0.36 1.10 -11.34
C ALA A 374 1.17 1.11 -11.24
N VAL A 375 1.76 1.00 -10.04
CA VAL A 375 3.21 0.87 -9.85
C VAL A 375 3.56 -0.25 -8.88
N CYS A 376 3.08 -0.19 -7.64
CA CYS A 376 3.56 -1.10 -6.59
C CYS A 376 2.45 -1.63 -5.67
N GLY A 377 2.55 -2.85 -5.16
CA GLY A 377 1.68 -3.32 -4.08
C GLY A 377 1.88 -2.48 -2.81
N ILE A 378 3.06 -2.61 -2.20
CA ILE A 378 3.43 -1.88 -0.98
C ILE A 378 4.72 -1.11 -1.18
N ILE A 379 4.69 0.17 -0.83
CA ILE A 379 5.87 1.02 -0.74
C ILE A 379 6.12 1.33 0.74
N ALA A 380 7.26 0.92 1.28
CA ALA A 380 7.70 1.32 2.61
C ALA A 380 8.89 2.26 2.47
N ASN A 381 8.71 3.52 2.87
CA ASN A 381 9.69 4.60 2.76
C ASN A 381 10.00 5.15 4.16
N GLY A 382 10.80 4.39 4.91
CA GLY A 382 10.83 4.46 6.37
C GLY A 382 9.63 3.75 7.02
N GLY A 383 9.60 3.74 8.35
CA GLY A 383 8.58 3.00 9.12
C GLY A 383 8.76 1.48 9.05
N HIS A 384 7.73 0.74 9.44
CA HIS A 384 7.76 -0.72 9.49
C HIS A 384 6.45 -1.34 8.98
N ALA A 385 6.55 -2.33 8.10
CA ALA A 385 5.43 -3.14 7.64
C ALA A 385 5.56 -4.58 8.14
N THR A 386 4.55 -5.12 8.80
CA THR A 386 4.44 -6.56 9.08
C THR A 386 3.29 -7.10 8.25
N ILE A 387 3.54 -8.10 7.41
CA ILE A 387 2.58 -8.62 6.43
C ILE A 387 2.50 -10.13 6.60
N GLU A 388 1.30 -10.62 6.90
CA GLU A 388 1.05 -12.02 7.19
C GLU A 388 -0.11 -12.53 6.31
N HIS A 389 0.04 -13.74 5.76
CA HIS A 389 -0.98 -14.46 4.98
C HIS A 389 -1.67 -13.62 3.90
N SER A 390 -0.92 -12.73 3.26
CA SER A 390 -1.44 -11.75 2.30
C SER A 390 -0.96 -12.06 0.89
N GLN A 391 -1.71 -11.59 -0.11
CA GLN A 391 -1.37 -11.77 -1.52
C GLN A 391 -1.25 -10.44 -2.23
N MET A 392 -0.17 -10.28 -2.99
CA MET A 392 0.11 -9.10 -3.79
C MET A 392 0.35 -9.51 -5.23
N SER A 393 -0.55 -9.06 -6.11
CA SER A 393 -0.53 -9.47 -7.52
C SER A 393 -0.91 -8.37 -8.50
N ALA A 394 -0.64 -8.63 -9.78
CA ALA A 394 -0.99 -7.76 -10.90
C ALA A 394 -0.46 -6.31 -10.82
N GLY A 395 0.60 -6.08 -10.03
CA GLY A 395 1.33 -4.81 -10.00
C GLY A 395 2.21 -4.64 -11.25
N THR A 396 2.49 -3.39 -11.63
CA THR A 396 3.24 -3.13 -12.89
C THR A 396 4.75 -3.12 -12.71
N ARG A 397 5.27 -2.70 -11.55
CA ARG A 397 6.71 -2.53 -11.35
C ARG A 397 7.25 -3.38 -10.20
N TYR A 398 6.65 -3.27 -9.02
CA TYR A 398 7.11 -4.00 -7.84
C TYR A 398 5.94 -4.59 -7.04
N GLY A 399 6.09 -5.78 -6.46
CA GLY A 399 5.16 -6.24 -5.43
C GLY A 399 5.39 -5.46 -4.13
N LEU A 400 6.64 -5.43 -3.69
CA LEU A 400 7.14 -4.63 -2.58
C LEU A 400 8.33 -3.75 -3.00
N ASP A 401 8.32 -2.49 -2.58
CA ASP A 401 9.46 -1.57 -2.65
C ASP A 401 9.80 -1.07 -1.24
N ILE A 402 10.82 -1.67 -0.62
CA ILE A 402 11.28 -1.35 0.74
C ILE A 402 12.55 -0.53 0.65
N ARG A 403 12.51 0.69 1.21
CA ARG A 403 13.57 1.67 1.03
C ARG A 403 13.73 2.64 2.19
N GLN A 404 14.86 3.35 2.19
CA GLN A 404 15.14 4.48 3.09
C GLN A 404 15.03 4.10 4.58
N GLY A 405 15.71 3.03 4.99
CA GLY A 405 15.68 2.58 6.39
C GLY A 405 14.35 1.96 6.83
N ALA A 406 13.42 1.70 5.91
CA ALA A 406 12.22 0.95 6.24
C ALA A 406 12.52 -0.46 6.74
N GLY A 407 11.68 -0.95 7.64
CA GLY A 407 11.62 -2.36 7.99
C GLY A 407 10.43 -3.07 7.35
N CYS A 408 10.59 -4.36 7.05
CA CYS A 408 9.52 -5.19 6.53
C CYS A 408 9.65 -6.64 6.99
N ASP A 409 8.63 -7.16 7.65
CA ASP A 409 8.45 -8.58 7.93
C ASP A 409 7.36 -9.14 7.01
N LEU A 410 7.68 -10.16 6.23
CA LEU A 410 6.73 -10.84 5.33
C LEU A 410 6.69 -12.33 5.66
N PHE A 411 5.55 -12.80 6.18
CA PHE A 411 5.37 -14.17 6.65
C PHE A 411 4.18 -14.85 5.94
N GLU A 412 4.35 -16.11 5.54
CA GLU A 412 3.32 -16.94 4.90
C GLU A 412 2.53 -16.24 3.78
N SER A 413 3.21 -15.37 3.02
CA SER A 413 2.57 -14.48 2.05
C SER A 413 3.01 -14.78 0.62
N GLN A 414 2.29 -14.21 -0.35
CA GLN A 414 2.50 -14.45 -1.77
C GLN A 414 2.71 -13.14 -2.54
N VAL A 415 3.78 -13.09 -3.32
CA VAL A 415 4.08 -11.98 -4.24
C VAL A 415 4.21 -12.54 -5.64
N ASN A 416 3.18 -12.36 -6.46
CA ASN A 416 3.09 -13.04 -7.74
C ASN A 416 2.46 -12.24 -8.87
N ALA A 417 2.71 -12.67 -10.11
CA ALA A 417 2.16 -12.03 -11.30
C ALA A 417 2.43 -10.50 -11.37
N ILE A 418 3.57 -10.05 -10.84
CA ILE A 418 4.03 -8.67 -10.98
C ILE A 418 4.76 -8.52 -12.31
N LYS A 419 4.44 -7.48 -13.09
CA LYS A 419 5.09 -7.24 -14.41
C LYS A 419 6.56 -6.83 -14.31
N GLY A 420 7.04 -6.51 -13.12
CA GLY A 420 8.45 -6.24 -12.82
C GLY A 420 9.00 -7.24 -11.79
N VAL A 421 9.59 -6.73 -10.72
CA VAL A 421 10.23 -7.55 -9.66
C VAL A 421 9.26 -7.79 -8.51
N GLY A 422 9.24 -8.98 -7.93
CA GLY A 422 8.41 -9.28 -6.77
C GLY A 422 8.74 -8.38 -5.58
N VAL A 423 9.97 -8.45 -5.09
CA VAL A 423 10.44 -7.73 -3.90
C VAL A 423 11.71 -6.96 -4.22
N LEU A 424 11.69 -5.64 -4.06
CA LEU A 424 12.85 -4.76 -4.19
C LEU A 424 13.23 -4.19 -2.82
N ILE A 425 14.48 -4.38 -2.41
CA ILE A 425 15.01 -3.99 -1.09
C ILE A 425 16.22 -3.09 -1.31
N ARG A 426 16.20 -1.87 -0.73
CA ARG A 426 17.23 -0.85 -0.99
C ARG A 426 17.49 0.03 0.23
N ARG A 427 18.69 0.62 0.34
CA ARG A 427 19.01 1.72 1.28
C ARG A 427 18.81 1.38 2.76
N LEU A 428 19.74 0.61 3.32
CA LEU A 428 19.89 0.37 4.77
C LEU A 428 18.63 -0.14 5.47
N THR A 429 17.95 -1.11 4.87
CA THR A 429 16.65 -1.63 5.33
C THR A 429 16.79 -2.90 6.16
N GLN A 430 15.85 -3.10 7.10
CA GLN A 430 15.76 -4.31 7.92
C GLN A 430 14.61 -5.17 7.42
N VAL A 431 14.90 -6.24 6.69
CA VAL A 431 13.86 -7.00 6.01
C VAL A 431 13.96 -8.49 6.34
N ASN A 432 12.88 -9.05 6.88
CA ASN A 432 12.75 -10.48 7.16
C ASN A 432 11.65 -11.09 6.28
N LEU A 433 11.98 -12.09 5.48
CA LEU A 433 10.99 -12.85 4.69
C LEU A 433 11.02 -14.30 5.14
N SER A 434 9.85 -14.85 5.41
CA SER A 434 9.72 -16.17 5.99
C SER A 434 8.52 -16.94 5.46
N GLN A 435 8.73 -18.21 5.14
CA GLN A 435 7.67 -19.15 4.71
C GLN A 435 6.79 -18.63 3.56
N SER A 436 7.36 -17.75 2.72
CA SER A 436 6.63 -16.97 1.71
C SER A 436 6.98 -17.43 0.30
N ARG A 437 6.08 -17.14 -0.65
CA ARG A 437 6.22 -17.52 -2.06
C ARG A 437 6.36 -16.28 -2.94
N ILE A 438 7.45 -16.18 -3.67
CA ILE A 438 7.72 -15.09 -4.60
C ILE A 438 7.88 -15.69 -6.00
N HIS A 439 6.83 -15.61 -6.81
CA HIS A 439 6.76 -16.39 -8.03
C HIS A 439 6.02 -15.75 -9.19
N GLU A 440 6.25 -16.24 -10.40
CA GLU A 440 5.52 -15.81 -11.61
C GLU A 440 5.61 -14.30 -11.88
N ASN A 441 6.66 -13.65 -11.40
CA ASN A 441 6.93 -12.24 -11.71
C ASN A 441 7.68 -12.16 -13.03
N SER A 442 7.36 -11.17 -13.87
CA SER A 442 7.88 -11.11 -15.24
C SER A 442 9.38 -10.79 -15.31
N VAL A 443 9.97 -10.20 -14.26
CA VAL A 443 11.41 -9.91 -14.19
C VAL A 443 12.07 -10.76 -13.10
N GLY A 444 12.04 -10.31 -11.85
CA GLY A 444 12.79 -10.92 -10.75
C GLY A 444 11.92 -11.38 -9.61
N GLY A 445 12.39 -12.34 -8.82
CA GLY A 445 11.80 -12.63 -7.53
C GLY A 445 12.17 -11.55 -6.50
N ILE A 446 13.43 -11.55 -6.05
CA ILE A 446 13.97 -10.64 -5.05
C ILE A 446 15.19 -9.90 -5.60
N GLU A 447 15.24 -8.58 -5.42
CA GLU A 447 16.35 -7.73 -5.83
C GLU A 447 16.87 -6.86 -4.68
N LEU A 448 18.18 -6.88 -4.46
CA LEU A 448 18.88 -6.09 -3.44
C LEU A 448 19.73 -4.99 -4.10
N ARG A 449 19.65 -3.76 -3.57
CA ARG A 449 20.51 -2.62 -3.96
C ARG A 449 20.93 -1.77 -2.75
N ASP A 450 21.87 -0.87 -2.97
CA ASP A 450 22.17 0.27 -2.08
C ASP A 450 22.35 -0.12 -0.59
N GLY A 451 23.14 -1.15 -0.28
CA GLY A 451 23.39 -1.56 1.11
C GLY A 451 22.22 -2.28 1.80
N ALA A 452 21.42 -3.04 1.04
CA ALA A 452 20.32 -3.83 1.59
C ALA A 452 20.82 -5.06 2.36
N THR A 453 20.24 -5.31 3.54
CA THR A 453 20.66 -6.39 4.46
C THR A 453 19.52 -7.32 4.90
N PRO A 454 18.89 -8.09 3.99
CA PRO A 454 17.75 -8.92 4.34
C PRO A 454 18.14 -10.27 4.97
N ARG A 455 17.21 -10.82 5.74
CA ARG A 455 17.20 -12.22 6.19
C ARG A 455 16.00 -12.94 5.58
N ILE A 456 16.25 -14.01 4.85
CA ILE A 456 15.23 -14.70 4.08
C ILE A 456 15.32 -16.18 4.44
N HIS A 457 14.27 -16.74 5.05
CA HIS A 457 14.28 -18.13 5.48
C HIS A 457 13.04 -18.90 5.02
N GLU A 458 13.19 -20.18 4.69
CA GLU A 458 12.09 -21.08 4.31
C GLU A 458 11.19 -20.54 3.18
N CYS A 459 11.73 -19.66 2.32
CA CYS A 459 10.99 -19.06 1.22
C CYS A 459 11.13 -19.88 -0.06
N ARG A 460 10.09 -19.86 -0.90
CA ARG A 460 10.16 -20.41 -2.27
C ARG A 460 10.15 -19.27 -3.29
N ILE A 461 11.23 -19.13 -4.04
CA ILE A 461 11.42 -18.10 -5.07
C ILE A 461 11.51 -18.78 -6.44
N HIS A 462 10.41 -18.80 -7.20
CA HIS A 462 10.35 -19.65 -8.38
C HIS A 462 9.55 -19.11 -9.56
N SER A 463 9.77 -19.69 -10.74
CA SER A 463 8.99 -19.38 -11.96
C SER A 463 9.03 -17.90 -12.35
N ASN A 464 10.06 -17.14 -11.98
CA ASN A 464 10.21 -15.73 -12.37
C ASN A 464 10.85 -15.61 -13.77
N GLY A 465 10.53 -14.52 -14.45
CA GLY A 465 10.79 -14.32 -15.88
C GLY A 465 12.24 -14.08 -16.26
N GLU A 466 13.09 -13.69 -15.31
CA GLU A 466 14.52 -13.55 -15.45
C GLU A 466 15.22 -14.29 -14.31
N TYR A 467 15.32 -13.69 -13.12
CA TYR A 467 16.09 -14.26 -12.01
C TYR A 467 15.25 -14.54 -10.77
N GLY A 468 15.70 -15.49 -9.96
CA GLY A 468 15.12 -15.70 -8.63
C GLY A 468 15.56 -14.60 -7.68
N ILE A 469 16.87 -14.50 -7.46
CA ILE A 469 17.51 -13.51 -6.59
C ILE A 469 18.60 -12.76 -7.36
N ALA A 470 18.60 -11.43 -7.25
CA ALA A 470 19.70 -10.58 -7.70
C ALA A 470 20.19 -9.69 -6.55
N ALA A 471 21.49 -9.72 -6.25
CA ALA A 471 22.11 -8.81 -5.29
C ALA A 471 23.22 -8.02 -5.96
N ALA A 472 23.18 -6.70 -5.82
CA ALA A 472 24.12 -5.81 -6.48
C ALA A 472 24.39 -4.54 -5.67
N GLY A 473 25.65 -4.12 -5.63
CA GLY A 473 26.11 -2.94 -4.91
C GLY A 473 26.93 -3.31 -3.69
N GLU A 474 27.89 -2.46 -3.36
CA GLU A 474 28.68 -2.59 -2.15
C GLU A 474 27.78 -2.55 -0.91
N GLN A 475 28.20 -3.24 0.15
CA GLN A 475 27.46 -3.33 1.43
C GLN A 475 26.08 -4.01 1.34
N CYS A 476 25.66 -4.52 0.19
CA CYS A 476 24.50 -5.42 0.11
C CYS A 476 24.87 -6.76 0.75
N GLU A 477 24.23 -7.11 1.87
CA GLU A 477 24.52 -8.29 2.69
C GLU A 477 23.26 -9.15 2.92
N GLY A 478 22.98 -10.07 2.00
CA GLY A 478 21.81 -10.95 2.08
C GLY A 478 22.11 -12.30 2.72
N VAL A 479 21.26 -12.75 3.64
CA VAL A 479 21.32 -14.09 4.24
C VAL A 479 20.08 -14.89 3.85
N TYR A 480 20.29 -16.08 3.29
CA TYR A 480 19.26 -16.98 2.79
C TYR A 480 19.40 -18.35 3.44
N GLU A 481 18.36 -18.84 4.11
CA GLU A 481 18.42 -20.09 4.87
C GLU A 481 17.23 -20.99 4.55
N GLN A 482 17.48 -22.26 4.20
CA GLN A 482 16.40 -23.23 3.92
C GLN A 482 15.45 -22.79 2.79
N CYS A 483 15.95 -22.00 1.84
CA CYS A 483 15.14 -21.48 0.73
C CYS A 483 15.19 -22.43 -0.48
N GLU A 484 14.10 -22.45 -1.24
CA GLU A 484 14.03 -23.09 -2.56
C GLU A 484 14.02 -22.02 -3.64
N ILE A 485 14.99 -22.04 -4.54
CA ILE A 485 15.13 -21.09 -5.64
C ILE A 485 15.14 -21.88 -6.95
N ALA A 486 14.03 -21.85 -7.67
CA ALA A 486 13.76 -22.85 -8.70
C ALA A 486 13.05 -22.32 -9.95
N PHE A 487 13.21 -22.99 -11.09
CA PHE A 487 12.41 -22.75 -12.31
C PHE A 487 12.42 -21.30 -12.86
N ASN A 488 13.40 -20.47 -12.46
CA ASN A 488 13.52 -19.13 -13.00
C ASN A 488 14.08 -19.18 -14.43
N LYS A 489 13.60 -18.32 -15.33
CA LYS A 489 13.89 -18.46 -16.78
C LYS A 489 15.33 -18.11 -17.17
N GLN A 490 16.06 -17.38 -16.34
CA GLN A 490 17.49 -17.13 -16.48
C GLN A 490 18.24 -17.71 -15.27
N SER A 491 18.94 -16.88 -14.51
CA SER A 491 19.76 -17.32 -13.37
C SER A 491 18.92 -17.44 -12.11
N ASN A 492 19.05 -18.54 -11.36
CA ASN A 492 18.37 -18.64 -10.07
C ASN A 492 18.93 -17.60 -9.08
N VAL A 493 20.26 -17.49 -8.99
CA VAL A 493 20.94 -16.51 -8.15
C VAL A 493 21.96 -15.72 -8.98
N THR A 494 21.94 -14.40 -8.86
CA THR A 494 22.94 -13.49 -9.47
C THR A 494 23.52 -12.56 -8.41
N ILE A 495 24.84 -12.55 -8.25
CA ILE A 495 25.56 -11.69 -7.32
C ILE A 495 26.54 -10.83 -8.12
N SER A 496 26.41 -9.51 -8.02
CA SER A 496 27.24 -8.56 -8.77
C SER A 496 27.66 -7.34 -7.98
N ASP A 497 28.52 -6.53 -8.59
CA ASP A 497 28.86 -5.17 -8.16
C ASP A 497 29.29 -5.11 -6.68
N GLY A 498 30.16 -6.04 -6.26
CA GLY A 498 30.72 -6.08 -4.90
C GLY A 498 29.80 -6.63 -3.79
N ALA A 499 28.55 -6.98 -4.10
CA ALA A 499 27.57 -7.50 -3.14
C ALA A 499 28.08 -8.78 -2.44
N GLN A 500 27.66 -9.00 -1.19
CA GLN A 500 28.04 -10.13 -0.37
C GLN A 500 26.81 -10.91 0.08
N THR A 501 26.76 -12.22 -0.10
CA THR A 501 25.60 -13.01 0.32
C THR A 501 25.98 -14.36 0.90
N ILE A 502 25.11 -14.90 1.76
CA ILE A 502 25.29 -16.22 2.36
C ILE A 502 24.01 -17.03 2.12
N PHE A 503 24.18 -18.23 1.59
CA PHE A 503 23.13 -19.22 1.41
C PHE A 503 23.45 -20.44 2.26
N ARG A 504 22.52 -20.89 3.11
CA ARG A 504 22.67 -22.08 3.95
C ARG A 504 21.49 -23.04 3.77
N ASN A 505 21.77 -24.32 3.58
CA ASN A 505 20.74 -25.36 3.43
C ASN A 505 19.73 -25.04 2.29
N CYS A 506 20.16 -24.34 1.25
CA CYS A 506 19.28 -23.90 0.17
C CYS A 506 19.27 -24.90 -0.99
N GLN A 507 18.14 -24.97 -1.68
CA GLN A 507 17.98 -25.72 -2.92
C GLN A 507 17.93 -24.77 -4.11
N ILE A 508 18.90 -24.87 -5.02
CA ILE A 508 19.04 -24.00 -6.19
C ILE A 508 18.95 -24.88 -7.44
N ASN A 509 17.73 -25.03 -7.97
CA ASN A 509 17.45 -26.10 -8.92
C ASN A 509 16.71 -25.65 -10.18
N LYS A 510 16.82 -26.44 -11.25
CA LYS A 510 15.97 -26.36 -12.45
C LYS A 510 15.87 -24.97 -13.09
N GLY A 511 16.91 -24.15 -12.99
CA GLY A 511 17.01 -22.89 -13.72
C GLY A 511 17.13 -23.15 -15.23
N LEU A 512 16.46 -22.33 -16.05
CA LEU A 512 16.53 -22.47 -17.52
C LEU A 512 17.84 -21.91 -18.11
N SER A 513 18.70 -21.29 -17.29
CA SER A 513 20.06 -20.88 -17.66
C SER A 513 21.08 -21.39 -16.62
N VAL A 514 21.74 -20.49 -15.88
CA VAL A 514 22.77 -20.79 -14.87
C VAL A 514 22.12 -20.92 -13.50
N GLY A 515 22.55 -21.87 -12.66
CA GLY A 515 22.09 -21.92 -11.27
C GLY A 515 22.52 -20.66 -10.50
N ILE A 516 23.83 -20.46 -10.40
CA ILE A 516 24.44 -19.35 -9.66
C ILE A 516 25.39 -18.57 -10.57
N SER A 517 25.22 -17.25 -10.64
CA SER A 517 26.07 -16.37 -11.42
C SER A 517 26.77 -15.35 -10.52
N GLY A 518 28.11 -15.35 -10.53
CA GLY A 518 28.94 -14.33 -9.91
C GLY A 518 29.60 -13.46 -10.97
N LYS A 519 29.50 -12.14 -10.85
CA LYS A 519 30.17 -11.18 -11.76
C LYS A 519 30.56 -9.90 -11.04
N ASP A 520 31.34 -9.05 -11.69
CA ASP A 520 31.67 -7.68 -11.27
C ASP A 520 32.02 -7.56 -9.77
N GLY A 521 32.91 -8.43 -9.27
CA GLY A 521 33.35 -8.44 -7.87
C GLY A 521 32.33 -9.00 -6.86
N GLY A 522 31.22 -9.57 -7.31
CA GLY A 522 30.21 -10.19 -6.46
C GLY A 522 30.77 -11.36 -5.64
N ARG A 523 30.35 -11.46 -4.38
CA ARG A 523 30.84 -12.42 -3.39
C ARG A 523 29.69 -13.22 -2.78
N ALA A 524 29.83 -14.54 -2.70
CA ALA A 524 28.86 -15.34 -1.98
C ALA A 524 29.45 -16.60 -1.36
N ARG A 525 28.82 -17.06 -0.28
CA ARG A 525 29.08 -18.36 0.34
C ARG A 525 27.84 -19.23 0.26
N PHE A 526 28.00 -20.45 -0.21
CA PHE A 526 26.98 -21.49 -0.23
C PHE A 526 27.44 -22.60 0.72
N LEU A 527 26.65 -22.86 1.77
CA LEU A 527 26.93 -23.86 2.78
C LEU A 527 25.80 -24.88 2.80
N ASP A 528 26.15 -26.17 2.71
CA ASP A 528 25.17 -27.26 2.80
C ASP A 528 24.04 -27.15 1.74
N CYS A 529 24.36 -26.58 0.57
CA CYS A 529 23.40 -26.30 -0.48
C CYS A 529 23.34 -27.42 -1.54
N ARG A 530 22.15 -27.62 -2.11
CA ARG A 530 21.94 -28.52 -3.26
C ARG A 530 21.73 -27.71 -4.53
N ILE A 531 22.60 -27.90 -5.52
CA ILE A 531 22.57 -27.20 -6.82
C ILE A 531 22.31 -28.23 -7.90
N GLU A 532 21.12 -28.24 -8.51
CA GLU A 532 20.68 -29.38 -9.31
C GLU A 532 19.95 -29.01 -10.61
N ALA A 533 20.20 -29.79 -11.67
CA ALA A 533 19.39 -29.79 -12.90
C ALA A 533 19.22 -28.41 -13.57
N ASN A 534 20.21 -27.53 -13.42
CA ASN A 534 20.27 -26.27 -14.14
C ASN A 534 20.65 -26.53 -15.60
N THR A 535 20.04 -25.78 -16.53
CA THR A 535 20.13 -26.07 -17.97
C THR A 535 21.52 -25.81 -18.55
N LYS A 536 22.26 -24.84 -17.99
CA LYS A 536 23.66 -24.56 -18.29
C LYS A 536 24.54 -24.98 -17.11
N PHE A 537 25.32 -24.06 -16.56
CA PHE A 537 26.23 -24.30 -15.45
C PHE A 537 25.48 -24.38 -14.12
N GLY A 538 25.95 -25.21 -13.19
CA GLY A 538 25.51 -25.15 -11.80
C GLY A 538 25.91 -23.81 -11.17
N ALA A 539 27.18 -23.41 -11.34
CA ALA A 539 27.66 -22.07 -11.06
C ALA A 539 28.63 -21.55 -12.13
N TYR A 540 28.57 -20.25 -12.41
CA TYR A 540 29.46 -19.57 -13.35
C TYR A 540 29.99 -18.27 -12.73
N LEU A 541 31.32 -18.14 -12.65
CA LEU A 541 32.01 -17.02 -12.05
C LEU A 541 32.80 -16.25 -13.12
N GLU A 542 32.63 -14.94 -13.17
CA GLU A 542 33.37 -14.04 -14.06
C GLU A 542 33.72 -12.71 -13.38
N SER A 543 34.47 -11.85 -14.09
CA SER A 543 34.68 -10.44 -13.71
C SER A 543 35.07 -10.23 -12.23
N ALA A 544 36.11 -10.92 -11.76
CA ALA A 544 36.63 -10.83 -10.39
C ALA A 544 35.65 -11.25 -9.27
N SER A 545 34.58 -11.98 -9.59
CA SER A 545 33.70 -12.56 -8.57
C SER A 545 34.39 -13.64 -7.74
N GLN A 546 33.91 -13.81 -6.51
CA GLN A 546 34.45 -14.78 -5.55
C GLN A 546 33.32 -15.59 -4.90
N LEU A 547 33.16 -16.86 -5.30
CA LEU A 547 32.14 -17.73 -4.71
C LEU A 547 32.77 -18.90 -3.97
N VAL A 548 32.27 -19.17 -2.77
CA VAL A 548 32.71 -20.28 -1.92
C VAL A 548 31.57 -21.28 -1.80
N PHE A 549 31.86 -22.54 -2.06
CA PHE A 549 30.96 -23.68 -1.90
C PHE A 549 31.55 -24.60 -0.83
N GLU A 550 30.80 -24.85 0.22
CA GLU A 550 31.20 -25.64 1.37
C GLU A 550 30.13 -26.71 1.63
N ARG A 551 30.52 -27.99 1.62
CA ARG A 551 29.59 -29.14 1.80
C ARG A 551 28.38 -29.11 0.86
N CYS A 552 28.59 -28.67 -0.38
CA CYS A 552 27.51 -28.56 -1.37
C CYS A 552 27.43 -29.77 -2.28
N HIS A 553 26.22 -30.08 -2.75
CA HIS A 553 25.95 -31.15 -3.70
C HIS A 553 25.59 -30.56 -5.06
N VAL A 554 26.44 -30.72 -6.07
CA VAL A 554 26.21 -30.24 -7.44
C VAL A 554 25.83 -31.41 -8.33
N LEU A 555 24.58 -31.45 -8.79
CA LEU A 555 23.97 -32.65 -9.35
C LEU A 555 23.33 -32.41 -10.73
N HIS A 556 23.38 -33.44 -11.58
CA HIS A 556 22.52 -33.57 -12.78
C HIS A 556 22.57 -32.37 -13.75
N GLY A 557 23.74 -31.78 -13.98
CA GLY A 557 23.94 -30.67 -14.91
C GLY A 557 24.05 -31.11 -16.38
N LYS A 558 23.44 -30.34 -17.30
CA LYS A 558 23.67 -30.51 -18.76
C LYS A 558 24.95 -29.84 -19.26
N ALA A 559 25.58 -29.01 -18.43
CA ALA A 559 26.87 -28.36 -18.66
C ALA A 559 27.76 -28.53 -17.40
N PRO A 560 28.96 -27.91 -17.36
CA PRO A 560 29.86 -28.04 -16.23
C PRO A 560 29.21 -27.67 -14.90
N GLY A 561 29.58 -28.39 -13.84
CA GLY A 561 29.04 -28.16 -12.50
C GLY A 561 29.37 -26.74 -12.03
N ILE A 562 30.65 -26.41 -11.92
CA ILE A 562 31.15 -25.06 -11.59
C ILE A 562 32.19 -24.64 -12.63
N GLN A 563 32.08 -23.42 -13.15
CA GLN A 563 33.08 -22.83 -14.04
C GLN A 563 33.58 -21.48 -13.51
N CYS A 564 34.91 -21.36 -13.37
CA CYS A 564 35.60 -20.13 -13.00
C CYS A 564 36.30 -19.54 -14.22
N ALA A 565 35.79 -18.43 -14.74
CA ALA A 565 36.40 -17.71 -15.85
C ALA A 565 37.64 -16.92 -15.40
N ARG A 566 38.49 -16.51 -16.36
CA ARG A 566 39.73 -15.77 -16.08
C ARG A 566 39.50 -14.59 -15.11
N GLY A 567 40.31 -14.56 -14.04
CA GLY A 567 40.29 -13.49 -13.04
C GLY A 567 39.24 -13.64 -11.95
N SER A 568 38.36 -14.66 -12.00
CA SER A 568 37.45 -15.01 -10.90
C SER A 568 38.12 -15.96 -9.90
N SER A 569 37.50 -16.16 -8.74
CA SER A 569 37.96 -17.12 -7.72
C SER A 569 36.81 -17.97 -7.19
N GLY A 570 36.91 -19.28 -7.38
CA GLY A 570 35.97 -20.24 -6.78
C GLY A 570 36.66 -21.00 -5.66
N SER A 571 35.98 -21.29 -4.55
CA SER A 571 36.48 -22.26 -3.56
C SER A 571 35.46 -23.38 -3.42
N VAL A 572 35.92 -24.62 -3.47
CA VAL A 572 35.08 -25.82 -3.39
C VAL A 572 35.64 -26.71 -2.29
N ILE A 573 34.91 -26.84 -1.18
CA ILE A 573 35.38 -27.50 0.05
C ILE A 573 34.35 -28.56 0.43
N ASP A 574 34.76 -29.82 0.53
CA ASP A 574 33.91 -30.95 0.92
C ASP A 574 32.65 -31.10 0.04
N CYS A 575 32.73 -30.72 -1.24
CA CYS A 575 31.59 -30.77 -2.16
C CYS A 575 31.58 -32.08 -2.96
N SER A 576 30.38 -32.57 -3.29
CA SER A 576 30.21 -33.71 -4.19
C SER A 576 29.65 -33.28 -5.54
N PHE A 577 30.13 -33.90 -6.62
CA PHE A 577 29.62 -33.71 -7.97
C PHE A 577 29.13 -35.03 -8.51
N ASP A 578 27.89 -35.09 -8.99
CA ASP A 578 27.31 -36.31 -9.57
C ASP A 578 26.40 -36.00 -10.77
N GLY A 579 26.38 -36.90 -11.76
CA GLY A 579 25.49 -36.82 -12.91
C GLY A 579 25.68 -35.59 -13.83
N THR A 580 26.82 -34.90 -13.78
CA THR A 580 27.14 -33.81 -14.72
C THR A 580 27.59 -34.37 -16.07
N LYS A 581 27.00 -33.90 -17.18
CA LYS A 581 27.31 -34.41 -18.54
C LYS A 581 28.68 -33.97 -19.10
N SER A 582 29.40 -33.12 -18.37
CA SER A 582 30.74 -32.61 -18.71
C SER A 582 31.56 -32.46 -17.41
N ASP A 583 32.77 -31.88 -17.52
CA ASP A 583 33.67 -31.63 -16.39
C ASP A 583 32.93 -31.02 -15.20
N SER A 584 33.10 -31.62 -14.04
CA SER A 584 32.44 -31.19 -12.81
C SER A 584 32.92 -29.80 -12.35
N LEU A 585 34.20 -29.49 -12.62
CA LEU A 585 34.84 -28.22 -12.28
C LEU A 585 35.77 -27.77 -13.40
N ILE A 586 35.57 -26.55 -13.92
CA ILE A 586 36.44 -25.90 -14.91
C ILE A 586 37.07 -24.65 -14.31
N ILE A 587 38.39 -24.55 -14.39
CA ILE A 587 39.19 -23.44 -13.84
C ILE A 587 40.02 -22.86 -14.98
N GLU A 588 39.69 -21.64 -15.43
CA GLU A 588 40.42 -21.00 -16.52
C GLU A 588 41.77 -20.40 -16.06
N PRO A 589 42.80 -20.35 -16.93
CA PRO A 589 44.09 -19.78 -16.59
C PRO A 589 43.99 -18.34 -16.06
N GLY A 590 44.52 -18.11 -14.86
CA GLY A 590 44.48 -16.83 -14.14
C GLY A 590 43.34 -16.72 -13.11
N SER A 591 42.56 -17.78 -12.90
CA SER A 591 41.67 -17.91 -11.75
C SER A 591 42.37 -18.60 -10.57
N ARG A 592 41.91 -18.33 -9.33
CA ARG A 592 42.42 -18.97 -8.10
C ARG A 592 41.35 -19.87 -7.50
N THR A 593 41.67 -21.14 -7.35
CA THR A 593 40.77 -22.11 -6.72
C THR A 593 41.45 -22.86 -5.60
N VAL A 594 40.76 -22.98 -4.46
CA VAL A 594 41.07 -23.95 -3.42
C VAL A 594 40.06 -25.08 -3.58
N HIS A 595 40.57 -26.28 -3.86
CA HIS A 595 39.79 -27.51 -3.90
C HIS A 595 40.27 -28.39 -2.74
N GLN A 596 39.41 -28.64 -1.76
CA GLN A 596 39.67 -29.52 -0.62
C GLN A 596 38.61 -30.60 -0.53
#